data_AF-A0A833GK61-F1
#
_entry.id   AF-A0A833GK61-F1
#
_cell.length_a   1.000
_cell.length_b   1.000
_cell.length_c   1.000
_cell.angle_alpha   90.00
_cell.angle_beta   90.00
_cell.angle_gamma   90.00
#
_symmetry.space_group_name_H-M   'P 1'
#
loop_
_entity.id
_entity.type
_entity.pdbx_description
1 polymer ?
#
loop_
_entity_poly.entity_id
_entity_poly.type
_entity_poly.pdbx_seq_one_letter_code
_entity_poly.pdbx_strand_id
1 'polypeptide(L)'
;MDAAVICSRAALTSLSTPHQRLYVRTLLAQLELDSRRFGIGHRRFWLGAGLPEPVIDSDIDSNLCALNRAQAGKLINSLRAEVSDEQAR
;
A
#
# COMPACT_ATOMS: atom_id res chain seq x y z
N MET A 1 -12.51 -17.60 11.40
CA MET A 1 -13.55 -17.22 10.44
C MET A 1 -12.97 -16.13 9.57
N ASP A 2 -12.79 -16.44 8.29
CA ASP A 2 -12.04 -15.76 7.25
C ASP A 2 -12.33 -14.25 7.09
N ALA A 3 -11.30 -13.44 7.25
CA ALA A 3 -11.29 -12.03 6.83
C ALA A 3 -10.91 -11.86 5.34
N ALA A 4 -11.03 -12.91 4.54
CA ALA A 4 -10.81 -12.86 3.09
C ALA A 4 -12.09 -12.40 2.39
N VAL A 5 -12.55 -11.17 2.66
CA VAL A 5 -13.63 -10.54 1.90
C VAL A 5 -13.05 -10.02 0.58
N ILE A 6 -12.94 -10.97 -0.35
CA ILE A 6 -13.38 -10.90 -1.73
C ILE A 6 -13.43 -9.48 -2.32
N CYS A 7 -12.41 -9.13 -3.10
CA CYS A 7 -12.55 -8.11 -4.13
C CYS A 7 -13.54 -8.63 -5.21
N SER A 8 -14.84 -8.41 -5.02
CA SER A 8 -15.92 -8.94 -5.87
C SER A 8 -16.00 -8.25 -7.24
N ARG A 9 -16.33 -9.03 -8.28
CA ARG A 9 -16.22 -8.70 -9.72
C ARG A 9 -16.81 -7.37 -10.21
N ALA A 10 -17.79 -6.79 -9.51
CA ALA A 10 -18.44 -5.54 -9.93
C ALA A 10 -17.82 -4.26 -9.31
N ALA A 11 -17.09 -4.36 -8.20
CA ALA A 11 -16.36 -3.25 -7.57
C ALA A 11 -14.87 -3.16 -8.01
N LEU A 12 -14.37 -4.20 -8.69
CA LEU A 12 -12.98 -4.34 -9.14
C LEU A 12 -12.49 -3.29 -10.16
N THR A 13 -13.40 -2.53 -10.79
CA THR A 13 -13.00 -1.50 -11.75
C THR A 13 -12.43 -0.26 -11.08
N SER A 14 -12.78 -0.01 -9.82
CA SER A 14 -12.26 1.12 -9.04
C SER A 14 -11.22 0.70 -8.00
N LEU A 15 -11.21 -0.56 -7.53
CA LEU A 15 -10.25 -1.04 -6.53
C LEU A 15 -8.81 -1.18 -7.05
N SER A 16 -7.84 -1.13 -6.14
CA SER A 16 -6.43 -1.38 -6.42
C SER A 16 -6.26 -2.70 -7.16
N THR A 17 -5.43 -2.71 -8.19
CA THR A 17 -5.22 -3.94 -8.97
C THR A 17 -4.22 -4.86 -8.25
N PRO A 18 -4.26 -6.18 -8.49
CA PRO A 18 -3.24 -7.09 -7.97
C PRO A 18 -1.81 -6.65 -8.27
N HIS A 19 -1.58 -6.11 -9.48
CA HIS A 19 -0.27 -5.57 -9.87
C HIS A 19 0.14 -4.35 -9.05
N GLN A 20 -0.78 -3.42 -8.77
CA GLN A 20 -0.50 -2.27 -7.90
C GLN A 20 -0.13 -2.72 -6.48
N ARG A 21 -0.85 -3.70 -5.92
CA ARG A 21 -0.56 -4.22 -4.58
C ARG A 21 0.79 -4.94 -4.51
N LEU A 22 1.08 -5.79 -5.50
CA LEU A 22 2.40 -6.44 -5.62
C LEU A 22 3.51 -5.39 -5.70
N TYR A 23 3.31 -4.34 -6.51
CA TYR A 23 4.31 -3.30 -6.67
C TYR A 23 4.54 -2.49 -5.38
N VAL A 24 3.47 -2.15 -4.63
CA VAL A 24 3.61 -1.54 -3.30
C VAL A 24 4.44 -2.42 -2.38
N ARG A 25 4.19 -3.74 -2.34
CA ARG A 25 4.98 -4.67 -1.52
C ARG A 25 6.45 -4.70 -1.90
N THR A 26 6.76 -4.65 -3.20
CA THR A 26 8.14 -4.57 -3.69
C THR A 26 8.81 -3.30 -3.20
N LEU A 27 8.13 -2.15 -3.27
CA LEU A 27 8.69 -0.87 -2.79
C LEU A 27 8.88 -0.87 -1.27
N LEU A 28 7.94 -1.43 -0.50
CA LEU A 28 8.09 -1.58 0.94
C LEU A 28 9.31 -2.43 1.29
N ALA A 29 9.53 -3.54 0.59
CA ALA A 29 10.71 -4.39 0.80
C ALA A 29 12.02 -3.68 0.44
N GLN A 30 12.03 -2.85 -0.62
CA GLN A 30 13.21 -2.04 -0.98
C GLN A 30 13.55 -0.97 0.06
N LEU A 31 12.55 -0.49 0.79
CA LEU A 31 12.70 0.46 1.90
C LEU A 31 12.92 -0.24 3.25
N GLU A 32 13.14 -1.56 3.24
CA GLU A 32 13.33 -2.39 4.44
C GLU A 32 12.14 -2.33 5.44
N LEU A 33 10.93 -2.08 4.93
CA LEU A 33 9.71 -2.02 5.72
C LEU A 33 8.98 -3.36 5.74
N ASP A 34 8.25 -3.62 6.84
CA ASP A 34 7.45 -4.84 6.98
C ASP A 34 6.31 -4.86 5.94
N SER A 35 6.37 -5.83 5.03
CA SER A 35 5.37 -6.00 3.96
C SER A 35 4.08 -6.70 4.40
N ARG A 36 3.99 -7.19 5.64
CA ARG A 36 2.85 -7.91 6.21
C ARG A 36 2.04 -7.04 7.16
N ARG A 37 2.72 -6.26 8.01
CA ARG A 37 2.08 -5.51 9.10
C ARG A 37 2.32 -4.02 8.98
N PHE A 38 1.25 -3.24 9.16
CA PHE A 38 1.33 -1.79 9.16
C PHE A 38 1.98 -1.27 10.45
N GLY A 39 3.29 -1.01 10.42
CA GLY A 39 4.02 -0.29 11.46
C GLY A 39 4.14 1.23 11.27
N ILE A 40 4.79 1.89 12.24
CA ILE A 40 4.99 3.35 12.29
C ILE A 40 5.76 3.87 11.05
N GLY A 41 6.74 3.12 10.55
CA GLY A 41 7.53 3.49 9.37
C GLY A 41 6.70 3.69 8.10
N HIS A 42 5.51 3.08 8.01
CA HIS A 42 4.61 3.23 6.87
C HIS A 42 3.81 4.53 6.88
N ARG A 43 3.57 5.11 8.07
CA ARG A 43 2.66 6.26 8.26
C ARG A 43 2.99 7.41 7.33
N ARG A 44 4.28 7.72 7.19
CA ARG A 44 4.76 8.83 6.34
C ARG A 44 4.30 8.71 4.89
N PHE A 45 4.22 7.50 4.34
CA PHE A 45 3.81 7.28 2.95
C PHE A 45 2.29 7.35 2.76
N TRP A 46 1.52 6.84 3.73
CA TRP A 46 0.07 6.98 3.70
C TRP A 46 -0.35 8.45 3.86
N LEU A 47 0.28 9.17 4.80
CA LEU A 47 0.05 10.60 4.99
C LEU A 47 0.51 11.41 3.78
N GLY A 48 1.69 11.15 3.24
CA GLY A 48 2.22 11.81 2.04
C GLY A 48 1.35 11.59 0.80
N ALA A 49 0.69 10.43 0.71
CA ALA A 49 -0.27 10.12 -0.33
C ALA A 49 -1.69 10.69 -0.07
N GLY A 50 -1.91 11.35 1.06
CA GLY A 50 -3.22 11.88 1.48
C GLY A 50 -4.25 10.78 1.71
N LEU A 51 -3.82 9.62 2.20
CA LEU A 51 -4.65 8.45 2.48
C LEU A 51 -5.02 8.38 3.96
N PRO A 52 -6.20 7.79 4.29
CA PRO A 52 -6.52 7.48 5.68
C PRO A 52 -5.48 6.52 6.24
N GLU A 53 -4.97 6.84 7.42
CA GLU A 53 -3.98 6.01 8.09
C GLU A 53 -4.63 4.69 8.57
N PRO A 54 -4.07 3.52 8.21
CA PRO A 54 -4.49 2.25 8.76
C PRO A 54 -4.20 2.13 10.27
N VAL A 55 -4.84 1.15 10.90
CA VAL A 55 -4.55 0.79 12.30
C VAL A 55 -3.15 0.17 12.39
N ILE A 56 -2.37 0.52 13.41
CA ILE A 56 -1.08 -0.13 13.67
C ILE A 56 -1.26 -1.64 13.85
N ASP A 57 -0.30 -2.41 13.33
CA ASP A 57 -0.30 -3.88 13.25
C ASP A 57 -1.43 -4.49 12.41
N SER A 58 -2.19 -3.68 11.68
CA SER A 58 -3.14 -4.19 10.68
C SER A 58 -2.44 -4.86 9.50
N ASP A 59 -3.14 -5.79 8.85
CA ASP A 59 -2.64 -6.51 7.68
C ASP A 59 -2.55 -5.57 6.47
N ILE A 60 -1.35 -5.50 5.87
CA ILE A 60 -1.07 -4.62 4.73
C ILE A 60 -1.91 -5.02 3.51
N ASP A 61 -2.05 -6.31 3.21
CA ASP A 61 -2.78 -6.76 2.03
C ASP A 61 -4.26 -6.38 2.11
N SER A 62 -4.86 -6.46 3.30
CA SER A 62 -6.23 -6.00 3.58
C SER A 62 -6.37 -4.49 3.37
N ASN A 63 -5.42 -3.70 3.87
CA ASN A 63 -5.41 -2.25 3.69
C ASN A 63 -5.28 -1.87 2.20
N LEU A 64 -4.40 -2.54 1.47
CA LEU A 64 -4.22 -2.31 0.04
C LEU A 64 -5.44 -2.72 -0.77
N CYS A 65 -6.14 -3.80 -0.39
CA CYS A 65 -7.40 -4.21 -1.01
C CYS A 65 -8.52 -3.19 -0.81
N ALA A 66 -8.50 -2.43 0.29
CA ALA A 66 -9.47 -1.37 0.56
C ALA A 66 -9.22 -0.09 -0.28
N LEU A 67 -8.02 0.08 -0.85
CA LEU A 67 -7.71 1.23 -1.69
C LEU A 67 -8.33 1.13 -3.08
N ASN A 68 -8.73 2.27 -3.63
CA ASN A 68 -9.03 2.40 -5.04
C ASN A 68 -7.75 2.59 -5.89
N ARG A 69 -7.85 2.49 -7.22
CA ARG A 69 -6.71 2.57 -8.15
C ARG A 69 -5.95 3.89 -8.05
N ALA A 70 -6.68 5.00 -7.88
CA ALA A 70 -6.09 6.33 -7.77
C ALA A 70 -5.32 6.46 -6.44
N GLN A 71 -5.89 5.97 -5.35
CA GLN A 71 -5.26 5.94 -4.03
C GLN A 71 -4.00 5.05 -4.04
N ALA A 72 -4.07 3.86 -4.63
CA ALA A 72 -2.92 2.99 -4.80
C ALA A 72 -1.83 3.68 -5.65
N GLY A 73 -2.21 4.40 -6.71
CA GLY A 73 -1.27 5.20 -7.51
C GLY A 73 -0.57 6.30 -6.70
N LYS A 74 -1.31 7.02 -5.85
CA LYS A 74 -0.72 8.03 -4.95
C LYS A 74 0.28 7.41 -3.97
N LEU A 75 -0.08 6.27 -3.37
CA LEU A 75 0.80 5.56 -2.45
C LEU A 75 2.08 5.08 -3.15
N ILE A 76 1.95 4.49 -4.34
CA ILE A 76 3.08 4.08 -5.17
C ILE A 76 4.01 5.26 -5.45
N ASN A 77 3.47 6.42 -5.83
CA ASN A 77 4.30 7.60 -6.11
C ASN A 77 5.03 8.08 -4.86
N SER A 78 4.37 8.09 -3.69
CA SER A 78 5.01 8.46 -2.42
C SER A 78 6.14 7.50 -2.04
N LEU A 79 5.96 6.19 -2.22
CA LEU A 79 6.99 5.20 -1.95
C LEU A 79 8.15 5.27 -2.94
N ARG A 80 7.86 5.47 -4.24
CA ARG A 80 8.87 5.58 -5.29
C ARG A 80 9.79 6.77 -5.11
N ALA A 81 9.26 7.92 -4.68
CA ALA A 81 10.07 9.11 -4.42
C ALA A 81 11.19 8.80 -3.42
N GLU A 82 10.85 8.10 -2.33
CA GLU A 82 11.83 7.71 -1.31
C GLU A 82 12.84 6.67 -1.83
N VAL A 83 12.38 5.62 -2.53
CA VAL A 83 13.28 4.61 -3.11
C VAL A 83 14.29 5.25 -4.09
N SER A 84 13.84 6.21 -4.90
CA SER A 84 14.71 6.91 -5.85
C SER A 84 15.72 7.81 -5.13
N ASP A 85 15.32 8.47 -4.04
CA ASP A 85 16.23 9.28 -3.22
C ASP A 85 17.29 8.42 -2.51
N GLU A 86 16.93 7.23 -2.01
CA GLU A 86 17.86 6.29 -1.36
C GLU A 86 18.92 5.80 -2.35
N GLN A 87 18.55 5.52 -3.59
CA GLN A 87 19.48 5.04 -4.63
C GLN A 87 20.43 6.12 -5.17
N ALA A 88 20.11 7.40 -4.95
CA ALA A 88 20.94 8.52 -5.37
C ALA A 88 22.00 8.92 -4.32
N ARG A 89 21.97 8.32 -3.14
CA ARG A 89 22.93 8.53 -2.05
C ARG A 89 24.01 7.45 -2.04
#